data_AF-A0A960YXK3-F1
#
_entry.id   AF-A0A960YXK3-F1
#
_cell.length_a   1.000
_cell.length_b   1.000
_cell.length_c   1.000
_cell.angle_alpha   90.00
_cell.angle_beta   90.00
_cell.angle_gamma   90.00
#
_symmetry.space_group_name_H-M   'P 1'
#
loop_
_entity.id
_entity.type
_entity.pdbx_description
1 polymer ?
#
loop_
_entity_poly.entity_id
_entity_poly.type
_entity_poly.pdbx_seq_one_letter_code
_entity_poly.pdbx_strand_id
1 'polypeptide(L)' 'MKEKLNLSIEDKVKEKAKILSAKTRISVSEIVELLINGTTEKEILKLYENKK' A
#
# COMPACT_ATOMS: atom_id res chain seq x y z
N MET A 1 -25.02 -12.99 -9.41
CA MET A 1 -24.51 -11.63 -9.09
C MET A 1 -23.58 -11.72 -7.89
N LYS A 2 -22.26 -11.81 -8.10
CA LYS A 2 -21.27 -11.96 -7.02
C LYS A 2 -19.98 -11.15 -7.28
N GLU A 3 -20.11 -9.98 -7.90
CA GLU A 3 -18.95 -9.18 -8.35
C GLU A 3 -18.83 -7.79 -7.73
N LYS A 4 -19.66 -7.43 -6.73
CA LYS A 4 -19.57 -6.09 -6.12
C LYS A 4 -18.71 -5.98 -4.86
N LEU A 5 -18.35 -7.10 -4.21
CA LEU A 5 -17.53 -7.03 -2.98
C LEU A 5 -16.03 -6.94 -3.26
N ASN A 6 -15.52 -7.57 -4.32
CA ASN A 6 -14.07 -7.62 -4.57
C ASN A 6 -13.46 -6.28 -5.01
N LEU A 7 -14.20 -5.43 -5.74
CA LEU A 7 -13.69 -4.13 -6.15
C LEU A 7 -13.36 -3.23 -4.94
N SER A 8 -14.17 -3.30 -3.87
CA SER A 8 -14.06 -2.36 -2.76
C SER A 8 -12.80 -2.56 -1.91
N ILE A 9 -12.22 -3.77 -1.90
CA ILE A 9 -10.97 -4.05 -1.17
C ILE A 9 -9.78 -3.62 -2.03
N GLU A 10 -9.81 -3.94 -3.32
CA GLU A 10 -8.72 -3.61 -4.24
C GLU A 10 -8.54 -2.10 -4.40
N ASP A 11 -9.64 -1.35 -4.47
CA ASP A 11 -9.62 0.12 -4.46
C ASP A 11 -9.00 0.69 -3.17
N LYS A 12 -9.35 0.14 -2.00
CA LYS A 12 -8.79 0.58 -0.73
C LYS A 12 -7.29 0.30 -0.62
N VAL A 13 -6.83 -0.86 -1.07
CA VAL A 13 -5.41 -1.22 -1.06
C VAL A 13 -4.64 -0.32 -2.04
N LYS A 14 -5.18 -0.08 -3.24
CA LYS A 14 -4.60 0.84 -4.22
C LYS A 14 -4.53 2.27 -3.71
N GLU A 15 -5.59 2.77 -3.06
CA GLU A 15 -5.62 4.11 -2.49
C GLU A 15 -4.57 4.27 -1.37
N LYS A 16 -4.50 3.31 -0.44
CA LYS A 16 -3.47 3.30 0.62
C LYS A 16 -2.06 3.23 0.04
N ALA A 17 -1.83 2.36 -0.94
CA ALA A 17 -0.53 2.23 -1.58
C ALA A 17 -0.12 3.51 -2.32
N LYS A 18 -1.05 4.22 -2.97
CA LYS A 18 -0.78 5.54 -3.56
C LYS A 18 -0.37 6.58 -2.52
N ILE A 19 -1.08 6.67 -1.39
CA ILE A 19 -0.76 7.61 -0.31
C ILE A 19 0.64 7.32 0.25
N LEU A 20 0.94 6.06 0.50
CA LEU A 20 2.22 5.64 1.02
C LEU A 20 3.36 5.88 0.02
N SER A 21 3.11 5.65 -1.27
CA SER A 21 4.07 5.91 -2.35
C SER A 21 4.48 7.38 -2.40
N ALA A 22 3.50 8.28 -2.25
CA ALA A 22 3.76 9.71 -2.20
C ALA A 22 4.64 10.13 -1.01
N LYS A 23 4.51 9.45 0.14
CA LYS A 23 5.29 9.74 1.36
C LYS A 23 6.69 9.13 1.34
N THR A 24 6.80 7.92 0.80
CA THR A 24 8.01 7.08 0.95
C THR A 24 8.93 7.10 -0.28
N ARG A 25 8.52 7.75 -1.39
CA ARG A 25 9.21 7.72 -2.69
C ARG A 25 9.41 6.30 -3.25
N ILE A 26 8.62 5.34 -2.76
CA ILE A 26 8.59 3.97 -3.27
C ILE A 26 7.49 3.87 -4.31
N SER A 27 7.64 2.95 -5.26
CA SER A 27 6.59 2.60 -6.21
C SER A 27 5.35 2.05 -5.51
N VAL A 28 4.16 2.38 -6.04
CA VAL A 28 2.88 1.82 -5.56
C VAL A 28 2.90 0.29 -5.57
N SER A 29 3.49 -0.33 -6.60
CA SER A 29 3.60 -1.79 -6.73
C SER A 29 4.36 -2.44 -5.57
N GLU A 30 5.52 -1.89 -5.21
CA GLU A 30 6.31 -2.41 -4.08
C GLU A 30 5.54 -2.27 -2.76
N ILE A 31 4.80 -1.17 -2.57
CA ILE A 31 3.98 -0.98 -1.37
C ILE A 31 2.84 -1.97 -1.32
N VAL A 32 2.19 -2.25 -2.47
CA VAL A 32 1.17 -3.29 -2.57
C VAL A 32 1.77 -4.66 -2.23
N GLU A 33 2.95 -5.00 -2.76
CA GLU A 33 3.66 -6.23 -2.41
C GLU A 33 3.97 -6.30 -0.91
N LEU A 34 4.44 -5.22 -0.31
CA LEU A 34 4.71 -5.14 1.13
C LEU A 34 3.43 -5.35 1.95
N LEU A 35 2.32 -4.71 1.56
CA LEU A 35 1.01 -4.86 2.21
C LEU A 35 0.47 -6.29 2.07
N ILE A 36 0.64 -6.92 0.91
CA ILE A 36 0.24 -8.32 0.67
C ILE A 36 1.10 -9.28 1.51
N ASN A 37 2.39 -8.99 1.66
CA ASN A 37 3.31 -9.74 2.52
C ASN A 37 3.04 -9.53 4.03
N GLY A 38 2.00 -8.78 4.41
CA GLY A 38 1.64 -8.54 5.80
C GLY A 38 2.43 -7.42 6.47
N THR A 39 3.21 -6.65 5.70
CA THR A 39 3.91 -5.47 6.22
C THR A 39 2.90 -4.37 6.48
N THR A 40 2.93 -3.78 7.68
CA THR A 40 2.00 -2.71 8.03
C THR A 40 2.45 -1.36 7.48
N GLU A 41 1.49 -0.48 7.20
CA GLU A 41 1.71 0.92 6.80
C GLU A 41 2.77 1.63 7.66
N LYS A 42 2.73 1.41 8.98
CA LYS A 42 3.67 2.01 9.94
C LYS A 42 5.10 1.51 9.74
N GLU A 43 5.29 0.24 9.42
CA GLU A 43 6.62 -0.32 9.15
C GLU A 43 7.17 0.14 7.79
N ILE A 44 6.31 0.21 6.77
CA ILE A 44 6.69 0.75 5.45
C ILE A 44 7.15 2.21 5.60
N LEU A 45 6.38 3.05 6.30
CA LEU A 45 6.78 4.43 6.58
C LEU A 45 8.10 4.48 7.35
N LYS A 46 8.27 3.63 8.38
CA LYS A 46 9.50 3.60 9.18
C LYS A 46 10.74 3.19 8.38
N LEU A 47 10.61 2.20 7.49
CA LEU A 47 11.71 1.66 6.68
C LEU A 47 12.19 2.64 5.60
N TYR A 48 11.27 3.43 5.04
CA TYR A 48 11.56 4.23 3.85
C TYR A 48 11.50 5.76 4.07
N GLU A 49 10.86 6.28 5.12
CA GLU A 49 11.04 7.69 5.52
C GLU A 49 12.40 7.94 6.19
N ASN A 50 12.98 6.96 6.90
CA ASN A 50 14.26 7.11 7.62
C ASN A 50 15.52 7.04 6.72
N LYS A 51 15.38 6.92 5.40
CA LYS A 51 16.51 6.96 4.46
C LYS A 51 16.95 8.38 4.08
N LYS A 52 16.44 9.40 4.76
CA LYS A 52 16.71 10.82 4.54
C LYS A 52 17.61 11.38 5.63
#